data_AF-A0A1Q3S2J0-F1
#
_entry.id   AF-A0A1Q3S2J0-F1
#
_cell.length_a   1.000
_cell.length_b   1.000
_cell.length_c   1.000
_cell.angle_alpha   90.00
_cell.angle_beta   90.00
_cell.angle_gamma   90.00
#
_symmetry.space_group_name_H-M   'P 1'
#
loop_
_entity.id
_entity.type
_entity.pdbx_description
1 polymer ?
#
loop_
_entity_poly.entity_id
_entity_poly.type
_entity_poly.pdbx_seq_one_letter_code
_entity_poly.pdbx_strand_id
1 'polypeptide(L)' 'MAKKGNRIQVILECTEHKASGVPGTSRYISTKNKKNTPDRLEIKKFNPILKRVTVHKEIK' A
#
# COMPACT_ATOMS: atom_id res chain seq x y z
N MET A 1 26.44 -6.55 -4.03
CA MET A 1 25.04 -6.47 -3.54
C MET A 1 24.19 -7.42 -4.36
N ALA A 2 23.54 -8.42 -3.75
CA ALA A 2 22.71 -9.37 -4.49
C ALA A 2 21.58 -8.62 -5.22
N LYS A 3 21.42 -8.86 -6.54
CA LYS A 3 20.30 -8.30 -7.30
C LYS A 3 19.00 -8.69 -6.59
N LYS A 4 18.25 -7.70 -6.09
CA LYS A 4 16.84 -7.88 -5.73
C LYS A 4 16.17 -8.34 -7.03
N GLY A 5 15.92 -9.65 -7.17
CA GLY A 5 15.47 -10.26 -8.44
C GLY A 5 14.11 -9.73 -8.89
N ASN A 6 13.05 -10.53 -8.75
CA ASN A 6 11.70 -10.11 -9.17
C ASN A 6 10.93 -9.33 -8.08
N ARG A 7 11.61 -8.89 -7.01
CA ARG A 7 11.02 -8.13 -5.91
C ARG A 7 11.08 -6.63 -6.23
N ILE A 8 9.90 -6.04 -6.42
CA ILE A 8 9.73 -4.60 -6.64
C ILE A 8 9.20 -3.94 -5.36
N GLN A 9 9.56 -2.68 -5.17
CA GLN A 9 9.00 -1.86 -4.10
C GLN A 9 7.68 -1.27 -4.58
N VAL A 10 6.64 -1.42 -3.76
CA VAL A 10 5.29 -0.94 -4.04
C VAL A 10 4.82 -0.03 -2.94
N ILE A 11 3.94 0.91 -3.31
CA ILE A 11 3.33 1.85 -2.38
C ILE A 11 1.85 1.52 -2.27
N LEU A 12 1.41 1.22 -1.05
CA LEU A 12 0.00 1.03 -0.70
C LEU A 12 -0.55 2.33 -0.13
N GLU A 13 -1.63 2.84 -0.68
CA GLU A 13 -2.32 4.06 -0.23
C GLU A 13 -3.73 3.73 0.26
N CYS A 14 -4.15 4.37 1.35
CA CYS A 14 -5.50 4.22 1.89
C CYS A 14 -6.56 4.76 0.93
N THR A 15 -7.52 3.94 0.53
CA THR A 15 -8.62 4.35 -0.37
C THR A 15 -9.69 5.18 0.33
N GLU A 16 -9.95 4.87 1.60
CA GLU A 16 -10.98 5.53 2.41
C GLU A 16 -10.56 6.94 2.84
N HIS A 17 -9.27 7.27 2.74
CA HIS A 17 -8.76 8.55 3.23
C HIS A 17 -9.19 9.72 2.33
N LYS A 18 -9.20 9.54 1.01
CA LYS A 18 -9.62 10.58 0.06
C LYS A 18 -11.07 11.03 0.26
N ALA A 19 -11.94 10.14 0.75
CA ALA A 19 -13.35 10.44 1.01
C ALA A 19 -13.59 11.05 2.39
N SER A 20 -12.61 11.00 3.29
CA SER A 20 -12.80 11.40 4.70
C SER A 20 -12.67 12.90 4.97
N GLY A 21 -12.19 13.69 4.00
CA GLY A 21 -11.99 15.14 4.16
C GLY A 21 -10.90 15.53 5.15
N VAL A 22 -10.16 14.56 5.71
CA VAL A 22 -9.06 14.79 6.65
C VAL A 22 -7.77 15.08 5.88
N PRO A 23 -6.99 16.11 6.27
CA PRO A 23 -5.69 16.35 5.65
C PRO A 23 -4.71 15.24 6.00
N GLY A 24 -4.05 14.71 4.97
CA GLY A 24 -3.03 13.67 5.10
C GLY A 24 -3.25 12.54 4.12
N THR A 25 -2.35 11.56 4.14
CA THR A 25 -2.53 10.31 3.40
C THR A 25 -1.71 9.21 4.06
N SER A 26 -2.37 8.11 4.45
CA SER A 26 -1.66 6.93 4.96
C SER A 26 -1.07 6.15 3.80
N ARG A 27 0.26 6.03 3.79
CA ARG A 27 1.03 5.29 2.78
C ARG A 27 1.94 4.28 3.45
N TYR A 28 1.97 3.08 2.90
CA TYR A 28 2.87 2.00 3.29
C TYR A 28 3.78 1.64 2.15
N ILE A 29 5.07 1.53 2.46
CA ILE A 29 6.08 1.00 1.55
C ILE A 29 6.21 -0.49 1.83
N SER A 30 6.02 -1.30 0.82
CA SER A 30 6.23 -2.75 0.90
C SER A 30 7.01 -3.24 -0.32
N THR A 31 7.37 -4.51 -0.31
CA THR A 31 7.98 -5.17 -1.47
C THR A 31 7.10 -6.31 -1.91
N LYS A 32 6.76 -6.37 -3.20
CA LYS A 32 6.03 -7.50 -3.78
C LYS A 32 6.89 -8.22 -4.80
N ASN A 33 6.62 -9.51 -4.99
CA ASN A 33 7.24 -10.28 -6.06
C ASN A 33 6.33 -10.23 -7.29
N LYS A 34 6.77 -9.54 -8.35
CA LYS A 34 5.99 -9.33 -9.57
C LYS A 34 5.62 -10.63 -10.29
N LYS A 35 6.40 -11.71 -10.09
CA LYS A 35 6.12 -13.03 -10.72
C LYS A 35 5.01 -13.80 -10.00
N ASN A 36 4.97 -13.71 -8.67
CA ASN A 36 4.00 -14.47 -7.87
C ASN A 36 2.69 -13.70 -7.71
N THR A 37 2.75 -12.36 -7.72
CA THR A 37 1.60 -11.48 -7.50
C THR A 37 1.64 -10.36 -8.55
N PRO A 38 1.20 -10.66 -9.79
CA PRO A 38 1.20 -9.69 -10.88
C PRO A 38 0.15 -8.59 -10.68
N ASP A 39 -0.98 -8.93 -10.06
CA ASP A 39 -2.09 -8.00 -9.82
C ASP A 39 -1.77 -6.93 -8.76
N ARG A 40 -2.60 -5.90 -8.71
CA ARG A 40 -2.50 -4.84 -7.70
C ARG A 40 -2.84 -5.38 -6.32
N LEU A 41 -1.95 -5.15 -5.35
CA LEU A 41 -2.18 -5.55 -3.97
C LEU A 41 -3.26 -4.69 -3.31
N GLU A 42 -4.17 -5.37 -2.61
CA GLU A 42 -5.16 -4.75 -1.74
C GLU A 42 -5.08 -5.41 -0.37
N ILE A 43 -4.69 -4.65 0.64
CA ILE A 43 -4.45 -5.17 2.00
C ILE A 43 -5.10 -4.24 3.01
N LYS A 44 -5.74 -4.84 4.02
CA LYS A 44 -6.22 -4.10 5.19
C LYS A 44 -5.03 -3.76 6.09
N LYS A 45 -4.78 -2.46 6.28
CA LYS A 45 -3.73 -1.94 7.16
C LYS A 45 -4.34 -0.90 8.10
N PHE A 46 -3.72 -0.76 9.27
CA PHE A 46 -4.10 0.28 10.20
C PHE A 46 -3.81 1.65 9.59
N ASN A 47 -4.77 2.57 9.60
CA ASN A 47 -4.53 3.95 9.20
C ASN A 47 -4.32 4.80 10.49
N PRO A 48 -3.13 5.38 10.70
CA PRO A 48 -2.84 6.15 11.91
C PRO A 48 -3.63 7.46 12.01
N ILE A 49 -4.12 7.99 10.88
CA ILE A 49 -4.88 9.24 10.84
C ILE A 49 -6.33 8.99 11.25
N LEU A 50 -6.96 7.94 10.69
CA LEU A 50 -8.33 7.56 11.02
C LEU A 50 -8.43 6.66 12.26
N LYS A 51 -7.29 6.24 12.81
CA LYS A 51 -7.15 5.33 13.97
C LYS A 51 -7.95 4.02 13.84
N ARG A 52 -8.14 3.53 12.62
CA ARG A 52 -8.87 2.29 12.32
C ARG A 52 -8.21 1.53 11.19
N VAL A 53 -8.54 0.25 11.07
CA VAL A 53 -8.09 -0.58 9.94
C VAL A 53 -8.89 -0.19 8.70
N THR A 54 -8.19 0.17 7.63
CA THR A 54 -8.77 0.57 6.35
C THR A 54 -8.14 -0.21 5.20
N VAL A 55 -8.83 -0.21 4.07
CA VAL A 55 -8.32 -0.82 2.85
C VAL A 55 -7.24 0.07 2.23
N HIS A 56 -6.08 -0.53 1.93
CA HIS A 56 -4.98 0.12 1.21
C HIS A 56 -4.75 -0.60 -0.11
N LYS A 57 -4.73 0.17 -1.21
CA LYS A 57 -4.49 -0.34 -2.57
C LYS A 57 -3.15 0.13 -3.11
N GLU A 58 -2.53 -0.72 -3.92
CA GLU A 58 -1.29 -0.42 -4.62
C GLU A 58 -1.49 0.66 -5.69
N ILE A 59 -0.70 1.73 -5.61
CA ILE A 59 -0.72 2.82 -6.59
C ILE A 59 0.37 2.66 -7.64
N LYS A 60 1.58 2.32 -7.20
CA LYS A 60 2.81 2.33 -8.01
C LYS A 60 3.56 1.01 -7.87
#